data_AF-A0A3C0C9X7-F1
#
_entry.id   AF-A0A3C0C9X7-F1
#
_cell.length_a   1.000
_cell.length_b   1.000
_cell.length_c   1.000
_cell.angle_alpha   90.00
_cell.angle_beta   90.00
_cell.angle_gamma   90.00
#
_symmetry.space_group_name_H-M   'P 1'
#
loop_
_entity.id
_entity.type
_entity.pdbx_description
1 polymer ?
#
loop_
_entity_poly.entity_id
_entity_poly.type
_entity_poly.pdbx_seq_one_letter_code
_entity_poly.pdbx_strand_id
1 'polypeptide(L)'
;MELFNLKHHDEKVSFAKAVVRGIGRDQGLFFPDHIEPFSQEKIDELLKMPLVQRSQIILRHLIGDELPELEQIVADAFCFEAPIVPAGDRIFCLELFHGPTLAFKDFGARFLARVLSAVRGDKHLTILTATSGDTGAAVADAFYGQKGIDVVVLYPDGRISPLQEKLIATLGGNIHAVRVNGIFDQCQDLVKTAFDDVEFKEKIGLNSANSINIARLLAQVTYYFEAVSQLKSGRDKVVFSVPCGNFGDLTAGLI
;
A
#
# COMPACT_ATOMS: atom_id res chain seq x y z
N MET A 1 -17.44 -2.93 -0.87
CA MET A 1 -17.06 -3.18 -2.28
C MET A 1 -16.94 -4.69 -2.51
N GLU A 2 -17.40 -5.21 -3.65
CA GLU A 2 -17.08 -6.59 -4.06
C GLU A 2 -15.84 -6.58 -4.96
N LEU A 3 -14.88 -7.45 -4.67
CA LEU A 3 -13.67 -7.68 -5.44
C LEU A 3 -13.69 -9.09 -5.99
N PHE A 4 -13.15 -9.29 -7.19
CA PHE A 4 -13.01 -10.61 -7.79
C PHE A 4 -11.53 -10.92 -8.06
N ASN A 5 -11.19 -12.21 -8.07
CA ASN A 5 -9.87 -12.66 -8.47
C ASN A 5 -9.74 -12.57 -10.00
N LEU A 6 -8.75 -11.84 -10.51
CA LEU A 6 -8.47 -11.68 -11.95
C LEU A 6 -8.21 -13.00 -12.70
N LYS A 7 -7.85 -14.08 -12.01
CA LYS A 7 -7.66 -15.43 -12.60
C LYS A 7 -8.90 -16.33 -12.46
N HIS A 8 -9.76 -16.03 -11.49
CA HIS A 8 -10.91 -16.85 -11.08
C HIS A 8 -12.08 -15.94 -10.73
N HIS A 9 -12.83 -15.46 -11.73
CA HIS A 9 -13.89 -14.46 -11.54
C HIS A 9 -15.06 -14.94 -10.66
N ASP A 10 -15.20 -16.25 -10.44
CA ASP A 10 -16.13 -16.84 -9.47
C ASP A 10 -15.70 -16.61 -8.01
N GLU A 11 -14.42 -16.37 -7.78
CA GLU A 11 -13.88 -16.04 -6.48
C GLU A 11 -14.07 -14.56 -6.15
N LYS A 12 -15.15 -14.31 -5.40
CA LYS A 12 -15.54 -12.97 -4.95
C LYS A 12 -15.32 -12.80 -3.46
N VAL A 13 -14.79 -11.64 -3.08
CA VAL A 13 -14.51 -11.30 -1.68
C VAL A 13 -14.89 -9.84 -1.41
N SER A 14 -15.26 -9.55 -0.17
CA SER A 14 -15.40 -8.16 0.28
C SER A 14 -14.03 -7.50 0.43
N PHE A 15 -13.97 -6.17 0.53
CA PHE A 15 -12.71 -5.46 0.75
C PHE A 15 -11.99 -5.96 2.01
N ALA A 16 -12.69 -6.06 3.15
CA ALA A 16 -12.09 -6.52 4.40
C ALA A 16 -11.48 -7.93 4.27
N LYS A 17 -12.18 -8.84 3.59
CA LYS A 17 -11.69 -10.19 3.31
C LYS A 17 -10.46 -10.18 2.39
N ALA A 18 -10.45 -9.35 1.34
CA ALA A 18 -9.31 -9.22 0.44
C ALA A 18 -8.06 -8.70 1.17
N VAL A 19 -8.22 -7.75 2.09
CA VAL A 19 -7.09 -7.19 2.86
C VAL A 19 -6.50 -8.24 3.82
N VAL A 20 -7.34 -8.99 4.53
CA VAL A 20 -6.87 -10.06 5.44
C VAL A 20 -6.26 -11.23 4.67
N ARG A 21 -6.77 -11.53 3.49
CA ARG A 21 -6.30 -12.65 2.68
C ARG A 21 -5.05 -12.32 1.86
N GLY A 22 -4.92 -11.07 1.42
CA GLY A 22 -3.83 -10.58 0.57
C GLY A 22 -3.93 -11.01 -0.90
N ILE A 23 -4.06 -12.32 -1.16
CA ILE A 23 -4.02 -12.90 -2.52
C ILE A 23 -5.11 -13.98 -2.72
N GLY A 24 -5.67 -14.04 -3.92
CA GLY A 24 -6.68 -15.03 -4.32
C GLY A 24 -6.10 -16.41 -4.66
N ARG A 25 -6.94 -17.36 -5.07
CA ARG A 25 -6.51 -18.66 -5.59
C ARG A 25 -5.54 -18.50 -6.76
N ASP A 26 -4.61 -19.44 -6.87
CA ASP A 26 -3.56 -19.49 -7.91
C ASP A 26 -2.76 -18.19 -8.06
N GLN A 27 -2.48 -17.54 -6.94
CA GLN A 27 -1.77 -16.26 -6.86
C GLN A 27 -2.44 -15.15 -7.70
N GLY A 28 -3.77 -15.19 -7.82
CA GLY A 28 -4.53 -14.19 -8.53
C GLY A 28 -4.79 -12.94 -7.67
N LEU A 29 -4.73 -11.76 -8.30
CA LEU A 29 -4.94 -10.48 -7.61
C LEU A 29 -6.43 -10.15 -7.52
N PHE A 30 -6.83 -9.47 -6.46
CA PHE A 30 -8.19 -8.97 -6.29
C PHE A 30 -8.33 -7.58 -6.91
N PHE A 31 -9.38 -7.36 -7.71
CA PHE A 31 -9.67 -6.09 -8.36
C PHE A 31 -11.19 -5.81 -8.34
N PRO A 32 -11.65 -4.54 -8.31
CA PRO A 32 -13.07 -4.21 -8.45
C PRO A 32 -13.56 -4.42 -9.88
N ASP A 33 -14.78 -4.95 -10.05
CA ASP A 33 -15.39 -5.16 -11.38
C ASP A 33 -15.79 -3.84 -12.04
N HIS A 34 -16.17 -2.87 -11.21
CA HIS A 34 -16.59 -1.56 -11.63
C HIS A 34 -16.08 -0.51 -10.65
N ILE A 35 -15.58 0.61 -11.19
CA ILE A 35 -15.20 1.79 -10.43
C ILE A 35 -16.11 2.90 -10.91
N GLU A 36 -17.02 3.36 -10.04
CA GLU A 36 -17.89 4.46 -10.40
C GLU A 36 -17.07 5.76 -10.55
N PRO A 37 -17.12 6.46 -11.70
CA PRO A 37 -16.52 7.78 -11.80
C PRO A 37 -17.20 8.78 -10.86
N PHE A 38 -16.40 9.68 -10.28
CA PHE A 38 -16.94 10.91 -9.73
C PHE A 38 -17.47 11.82 -10.84
N SER A 39 -18.52 12.59 -10.54
CA SER A 39 -18.93 13.69 -11.43
C SER A 39 -17.84 14.77 -11.45
N GLN A 40 -17.82 15.59 -12.51
CA GLN A 40 -16.84 16.67 -12.63
C GLN A 40 -16.97 17.67 -11.47
N GLU A 41 -18.20 17.99 -11.06
CA GLU A 41 -18.47 18.87 -9.91
C GLU A 41 -17.87 18.28 -8.63
N LYS A 42 -17.99 16.96 -8.45
CA LYS A 42 -17.43 16.30 -7.27
C LYS A 42 -15.90 16.32 -7.27
N ILE A 43 -15.27 16.10 -8.44
CA ILE A 43 -13.82 16.24 -8.59
C ILE A 43 -13.38 17.66 -8.23
N ASP A 44 -14.07 18.69 -8.71
CA ASP A 44 -13.74 20.09 -8.42
C ASP A 44 -13.89 20.45 -6.93
N GLU A 45 -14.85 19.85 -6.22
CA GLU A 45 -14.94 19.94 -4.76
C GLU A 45 -13.75 19.27 -4.06
N LEU A 46 -13.44 18.02 -4.44
CA LEU A 46 -12.36 17.25 -3.85
C LEU A 46 -11.02 17.97 -3.98
N LEU A 47 -10.72 18.54 -5.15
CA LEU A 47 -9.47 19.25 -5.41
C LEU A 47 -9.31 20.56 -4.60
N LYS A 48 -10.35 21.02 -3.88
CA LYS A 48 -10.28 22.17 -2.96
C LYS A 48 -10.05 21.76 -1.51
N MET A 49 -10.21 20.48 -1.19
CA MET A 49 -10.08 19.96 0.18
C MET A 49 -8.61 19.68 0.54
N PRO A 50 -8.25 19.72 1.84
CA PRO A 50 -6.96 19.20 2.32
C PRO A 50 -6.76 17.71 2.01
N LEU A 51 -5.50 17.27 1.91
CA LEU A 51 -5.11 15.89 1.57
C LEU A 51 -5.90 14.83 2.35
N VAL A 52 -5.93 14.92 3.68
CA VAL A 52 -6.57 13.92 4.55
C VAL A 52 -8.07 13.85 4.25
N GLN A 53 -8.77 14.98 4.25
CA GLN A 53 -10.22 15.03 4.00
C GLN A 53 -10.58 14.53 2.60
N ARG A 54 -9.79 14.91 1.59
CA ARG A 54 -9.95 14.43 0.22
C ARG A 54 -9.76 12.93 0.13
N SER A 55 -8.71 12.41 0.77
CA SER A 55 -8.36 10.99 0.80
C SER A 55 -9.45 10.15 1.46
N GLN A 56 -10.07 10.64 2.54
CA GLN A 56 -11.19 9.98 3.20
C GLN A 56 -12.36 9.77 2.24
N ILE A 57 -12.74 10.80 1.47
CA ILE A 57 -13.86 10.71 0.53
C ILE A 57 -13.51 9.79 -0.66
N ILE A 58 -12.30 9.90 -1.22
CA ILE A 58 -11.84 9.03 -2.32
C ILE A 58 -11.85 7.56 -1.88
N LEU A 59 -11.24 7.27 -0.73
CA LEU A 59 -11.17 5.89 -0.23
C LEU A 59 -12.56 5.37 0.18
N ARG A 60 -13.43 6.21 0.73
CA ARG A 60 -14.83 5.85 1.05
C ARG A 60 -15.60 5.47 -0.21
N HIS A 61 -15.43 6.24 -1.28
CA HIS A 61 -16.05 5.97 -2.58
C HIS A 61 -15.58 4.65 -3.19
N LEU A 62 -14.28 4.36 -3.10
CA LEU A 62 -13.71 3.11 -3.63
C LEU A 62 -14.08 1.89 -2.77
N ILE A 63 -14.05 2.01 -1.43
CA ILE A 63 -14.20 0.87 -0.51
C ILE A 63 -15.68 0.61 -0.16
N GLY A 64 -16.47 1.68 -0.06
CA GLY A 64 -17.81 1.68 0.52
C GLY A 64 -17.80 1.69 2.05
N ASP A 65 -18.86 1.15 2.65
CA ASP A 65 -19.14 1.27 4.09
C ASP A 65 -18.55 0.14 4.96
N GLU A 66 -17.67 -0.70 4.39
CA GLU A 66 -17.06 -1.84 5.11
C GLU A 66 -16.12 -1.42 6.25
N LEU A 67 -15.66 -0.17 6.25
CA LEU A 67 -14.76 0.38 7.27
C LEU A 67 -15.40 1.59 7.96
N PRO A 68 -16.16 1.40 9.06
CA PRO A 68 -16.73 2.53 9.80
C PRO A 68 -15.67 3.53 10.30
N GLU A 69 -14.46 3.05 10.61
CA GLU A 69 -13.36 3.87 11.14
C GLU A 69 -12.43 4.46 10.06
N LEU A 70 -12.81 4.41 8.77
CA LEU A 70 -11.94 4.81 7.65
C LEU A 70 -11.37 6.23 7.83
N GLU A 71 -12.18 7.18 8.32
CA GLU A 71 -11.75 8.56 8.50
C GLU A 71 -10.59 8.66 9.50
N GLN A 72 -10.70 7.95 10.63
CA GLN A 72 -9.66 7.90 11.65
C GLN A 72 -8.42 7.17 11.14
N ILE A 73 -8.61 6.08 10.41
CA ILE A 73 -7.54 5.30 9.78
C ILE A 73 -6.72 6.18 8.82
N VAL A 74 -7.38 6.94 7.95
CA VAL A 74 -6.72 7.83 6.98
C VAL A 74 -6.00 8.97 7.70
N ALA A 75 -6.60 9.56 8.73
CA ALA A 75 -5.97 10.62 9.52
C ALA A 75 -4.69 10.16 10.24
N ASP A 76 -4.67 8.93 10.76
CA ASP A 76 -3.48 8.33 11.38
C ASP A 76 -2.41 7.90 10.36
N ALA A 77 -2.85 7.36 9.23
CA ALA A 77 -1.95 6.88 8.19
C ALA A 77 -1.24 8.03 7.45
N PHE A 78 -1.98 9.08 7.05
CA PHE A 78 -1.50 10.16 6.18
C PHE A 78 -1.11 11.40 6.99
N CYS A 79 -0.18 11.20 7.92
CA CYS A 79 0.32 12.24 8.83
C CYS A 79 1.51 13.05 8.26
N PHE A 80 1.64 13.10 6.93
CA PHE A 80 2.73 13.76 6.19
C PHE A 80 2.20 14.30 4.86
N GLU A 81 2.98 15.19 4.25
CA GLU A 81 2.60 15.90 3.02
C GLU A 81 3.02 15.14 1.75
N ALA A 82 2.45 15.53 0.61
CA ALA A 82 2.88 15.11 -0.72
C ALA A 82 2.96 16.33 -1.66
N PRO A 83 3.90 17.25 -1.44
CA PRO A 83 3.96 18.49 -2.20
C PRO A 83 4.41 18.27 -3.64
N ILE A 84 3.94 19.10 -4.56
CA ILE A 84 4.58 19.26 -5.86
C ILE A 84 5.63 20.38 -5.80
N VAL A 85 6.84 20.11 -6.27
CA VAL A 85 7.93 21.09 -6.36
C VAL A 85 8.30 21.36 -7.82
N PRO A 86 8.57 22.61 -8.22
CA PRO A 86 9.01 22.91 -9.58
C PRO A 86 10.34 22.22 -9.90
N ALA A 87 10.41 21.53 -11.04
CA ALA A 87 11.62 20.87 -11.56
C ALA A 87 11.99 21.36 -12.98
N GLY A 88 11.22 22.29 -13.55
CA GLY A 88 11.46 22.89 -14.86
C GLY A 88 10.24 23.72 -15.30
N ASP A 89 10.28 24.24 -16.53
CA ASP A 89 9.13 24.92 -17.10
C ASP A 89 8.00 23.91 -17.34
N ARG A 90 6.87 24.10 -16.64
CA ARG A 90 5.71 23.18 -16.63
C ARG A 90 6.05 21.74 -16.19
N ILE A 91 7.16 21.54 -15.50
CA ILE A 91 7.57 20.24 -14.93
C ILE A 91 7.58 20.37 -13.41
N PHE A 92 6.91 19.43 -12.76
CA PHE A 92 6.84 19.34 -11.31
C PHE A 92 7.26 17.95 -10.85
N CYS A 93 7.90 17.86 -9.70
CA CYS A 93 8.16 16.62 -9.00
C CYS A 93 7.15 16.49 -7.86
N LEU A 94 6.36 15.42 -7.84
CA LEU A 94 5.53 15.06 -6.70
C LEU A 94 6.41 14.36 -5.66
N GLU A 95 6.72 15.04 -4.58
CA GLU A 95 7.56 14.51 -3.51
C GLU A 95 6.75 13.58 -2.60
N LEU A 96 6.91 12.27 -2.79
CA LEU A 96 6.22 11.25 -2.01
C LEU A 96 7.10 10.66 -0.90
N PHE A 97 8.11 11.39 -0.44
CA PHE A 97 9.12 10.92 0.51
C PHE A 97 9.13 11.71 1.83
N HIS A 98 8.03 12.37 2.19
CA HIS A 98 7.89 13.09 3.47
C HIS A 98 7.34 12.21 4.60
N GLY A 99 7.07 10.93 4.31
CA GLY A 99 6.70 9.94 5.31
C GLY A 99 7.88 9.43 6.14
N PRO A 100 7.61 8.60 7.17
CA PRO A 100 8.60 8.15 8.14
C PRO A 100 9.76 7.36 7.54
N THR A 101 9.60 6.78 6.35
CA THR A 101 10.63 5.96 5.71
C THR A 101 11.19 6.56 4.43
N LEU A 102 10.82 7.83 4.15
CA LEU A 102 11.33 8.60 3.02
C LEU A 102 10.98 7.97 1.66
N ALA A 103 9.83 7.28 1.58
CA ALA A 103 9.38 6.62 0.37
C ALA A 103 7.85 6.64 0.21
N PHE A 104 7.38 6.67 -1.03
CA PHE A 104 5.94 6.71 -1.34
C PHE A 104 5.14 5.53 -0.77
N LYS A 105 5.85 4.44 -0.47
CA LYS A 105 5.31 3.22 0.11
C LYS A 105 4.71 3.47 1.50
N ASP A 106 5.07 4.56 2.17
CA ASP A 106 4.51 4.98 3.45
C ASP A 106 2.99 5.16 3.40
N PHE A 107 2.44 5.77 2.33
CA PHE A 107 0.99 5.93 2.15
C PHE A 107 0.28 4.58 2.22
N GLY A 108 0.66 3.67 1.32
CA GLY A 108 0.04 2.36 1.25
C GLY A 108 0.30 1.49 2.48
N ALA A 109 1.54 1.42 2.96
CA ALA A 109 1.91 0.53 4.05
C ALA A 109 1.23 0.93 5.35
N ARG A 110 1.22 2.22 5.67
CA ARG A 110 0.54 2.72 6.86
C ARG A 110 -0.96 2.49 6.77
N PHE A 111 -1.60 2.87 5.66
CA PHE A 111 -3.03 2.62 5.46
C PHE A 111 -3.37 1.14 5.63
N LEU A 112 -2.62 0.25 4.96
CA LEU A 112 -2.80 -1.20 5.10
C LEU A 112 -2.69 -1.66 6.55
N ALA A 113 -1.68 -1.22 7.30
CA ALA A 113 -1.49 -1.66 8.69
C ALA A 113 -2.69 -1.31 9.58
N ARG A 114 -3.25 -0.11 9.42
CA ARG A 114 -4.40 0.34 10.22
C ARG A 114 -5.68 -0.37 9.79
N VAL A 115 -5.91 -0.52 8.49
CA VAL A 115 -7.04 -1.32 7.97
C VAL A 115 -6.95 -2.75 8.49
N LEU A 116 -5.79 -3.40 8.36
CA LEU A 116 -5.61 -4.79 8.77
C LEU A 116 -5.85 -4.95 10.28
N SER A 117 -5.37 -4.01 11.10
CA SER A 117 -5.66 -3.99 12.53
C SER A 117 -7.16 -3.87 12.81
N ALA A 118 -7.90 -3.08 12.04
CA ALA A 118 -9.35 -2.90 12.21
C ALA A 118 -10.17 -4.13 11.78
N VAL A 119 -9.71 -4.89 10.77
CA VAL A 119 -10.51 -5.99 10.17
C VAL A 119 -10.04 -7.40 10.53
N ARG A 120 -8.85 -7.59 11.13
CA ARG A 120 -8.33 -8.93 11.47
C ARG A 120 -9.08 -9.62 12.62
N GLY A 121 -9.81 -8.86 13.43
CA GLY A 121 -10.39 -9.32 14.70
C GLY A 121 -9.30 -9.72 15.70
N ASP A 122 -9.50 -10.80 16.44
CA ASP A 122 -8.53 -11.28 17.44
C ASP A 122 -7.42 -12.17 16.85
N LYS A 123 -7.41 -12.39 15.53
CA LYS A 123 -6.47 -13.30 14.87
C LYS A 123 -5.06 -12.74 14.86
N HIS A 124 -4.09 -13.54 15.32
CA HIS A 124 -2.68 -13.25 15.12
C HIS A 124 -2.33 -13.38 13.63
N LEU A 125 -1.56 -12.43 13.09
CA LEU A 125 -1.13 -12.44 11.69
C LEU A 125 0.39 -12.32 11.60
N THR A 126 0.96 -12.99 10.60
CA THR A 126 2.38 -12.83 10.24
C THR A 126 2.48 -12.18 8.87
N ILE A 127 3.01 -10.97 8.83
CA ILE A 127 3.30 -10.26 7.58
C ILE A 127 4.66 -10.70 7.06
N LEU A 128 4.68 -11.37 5.92
CA LEU A 128 5.93 -11.75 5.25
C LEU A 128 6.12 -10.89 3.99
N THR A 129 7.23 -10.17 3.93
CA THR A 129 7.58 -9.33 2.77
C THR A 129 9.03 -9.54 2.36
N ALA A 130 9.27 -9.54 1.05
CA ALA A 130 10.61 -9.46 0.48
C ALA A 130 10.84 -8.04 -0.02
N THR A 131 12.03 -7.50 0.20
CA THR A 131 12.37 -6.14 -0.23
C THR A 131 13.75 -6.01 -0.86
N SER A 132 13.86 -5.04 -1.76
CA SER A 132 15.11 -4.46 -2.25
C SER A 132 15.50 -3.16 -1.52
N GLY A 133 14.78 -2.79 -0.45
CA GLY A 133 15.04 -1.61 0.36
C GLY A 133 13.75 -1.00 0.93
N ASP A 134 13.18 -0.03 0.24
CA ASP A 134 12.14 0.84 0.82
C ASP A 134 10.85 0.12 1.23
N THR A 135 10.43 -0.94 0.51
CA THR A 135 9.19 -1.66 0.85
C THR A 135 9.30 -2.27 2.24
N GLY A 136 10.44 -2.86 2.57
CA GLY A 136 10.66 -3.45 3.88
C GLY A 136 10.68 -2.38 4.96
N ALA A 137 11.29 -1.22 4.71
CA ALA A 137 11.30 -0.11 5.65
C ALA A 137 9.87 0.39 5.93
N ALA A 138 9.11 0.72 4.88
CA ALA A 138 7.73 1.22 5.01
C ALA A 138 6.81 0.20 5.71
N VAL A 139 6.93 -1.09 5.39
CA VAL A 139 6.15 -2.15 6.06
C VAL A 139 6.59 -2.32 7.50
N ALA A 140 7.89 -2.35 7.78
CA ALA A 140 8.40 -2.50 9.14
C ALA A 140 7.96 -1.35 10.04
N ASP A 141 8.10 -0.10 9.59
CA ASP A 141 7.62 1.09 10.32
C ASP A 141 6.10 1.06 10.50
N ALA A 142 5.34 0.80 9.42
CA ALA A 142 3.88 0.85 9.47
C ALA A 142 3.28 -0.14 10.48
N PHE A 143 3.90 -1.31 10.64
CA PHE A 143 3.43 -2.38 11.52
C PHE A 143 4.17 -2.46 12.86
N TYR A 144 5.17 -1.62 13.09
CA TYR A 144 5.90 -1.59 14.36
C TYR A 144 4.94 -1.32 15.53
N GLY A 145 5.01 -2.16 16.56
CA GLY A 145 4.18 -2.06 17.76
C GLY A 145 2.71 -2.47 17.59
N GLN A 146 2.29 -2.93 16.40
CA GLN A 146 0.93 -3.43 16.19
C GLN A 146 0.73 -4.76 16.92
N LYS A 147 -0.15 -4.75 17.92
CA LYS A 147 -0.45 -5.95 18.72
C LYS A 147 -1.03 -7.04 17.83
N GLY A 148 -0.62 -8.29 18.05
CA GLY A 148 -1.12 -9.45 17.31
C GLY A 148 -0.68 -9.50 15.84
N ILE A 149 0.35 -8.74 15.47
CA ILE A 149 0.95 -8.77 14.14
C ILE A 149 2.46 -8.87 14.28
N ASP A 150 3.05 -9.93 13.75
CA ASP A 150 4.49 -10.04 13.56
C ASP A 150 4.84 -9.71 12.11
N VAL A 151 6.01 -9.11 11.89
CA VAL A 151 6.51 -8.80 10.55
C VAL A 151 7.85 -9.46 10.33
N VAL A 152 7.96 -10.21 9.24
CA VAL A 152 9.20 -10.80 8.76
C VAL A 152 9.59 -10.14 7.44
N VAL A 153 10.71 -9.42 7.45
CA VAL A 153 11.25 -8.73 6.27
C VAL A 153 12.47 -9.48 5.76
N LEU A 154 12.33 -10.11 4.59
CA LEU A 154 13.42 -10.77 3.87
C LEU A 154 14.12 -9.74 2.96
N TYR A 155 15.43 -9.62 3.05
CA TYR A 155 16.22 -8.80 2.13
C TYR A 155 17.57 -9.46 1.81
N PRO A 156 18.09 -9.25 0.58
CA PRO A 156 19.33 -9.85 0.16
C PRO A 156 20.53 -9.21 0.89
N ASP A 157 21.41 -10.06 1.43
CA ASP A 157 22.59 -9.65 2.20
C ASP A 157 23.55 -8.80 1.35
N GLY A 158 23.93 -7.63 1.85
CA GLY A 158 24.84 -6.69 1.17
C GLY A 158 24.32 -6.11 -0.16
N ARG A 159 23.01 -6.18 -0.42
CA ARG A 159 22.39 -5.75 -1.70
C ARG A 159 21.40 -4.59 -1.56
N ILE A 160 21.16 -4.11 -0.34
CA ILE A 160 20.41 -2.88 -0.05
C ILE A 160 21.35 -1.84 0.55
N SER A 161 20.98 -0.56 0.50
CA SER A 161 21.85 0.49 1.07
C SER A 161 21.95 0.35 2.60
N PRO A 162 23.07 0.76 3.23
CA PRO A 162 23.21 0.72 4.68
C PRO A 162 22.13 1.52 5.44
N LEU A 163 21.59 2.58 4.83
CA LEU A 163 20.51 3.38 5.42
C LEU A 163 19.17 2.63 5.38
N GLN A 164 18.85 1.98 4.26
CA GLN A 164 17.65 1.14 4.15
C GLN A 164 17.72 -0.06 5.10
N GLU A 165 18.87 -0.71 5.23
CA GLU A 165 19.04 -1.81 6.19
C GLU A 165 18.79 -1.33 7.62
N LYS A 166 19.31 -0.16 8.01
CA LYS A 166 19.05 0.41 9.33
C LYS A 166 17.56 0.70 9.56
N LEU A 167 16.85 1.24 8.58
CA LEU A 167 15.40 1.49 8.70
C LEU A 167 14.58 0.21 8.94
N ILE A 168 15.12 -0.96 8.57
CA ILE A 168 14.45 -2.26 8.76
C ILE A 168 14.94 -2.95 10.04
N ALA A 169 16.26 -3.09 10.19
CA ALA A 169 16.89 -4.02 11.12
C ALA A 169 17.11 -3.47 12.54
N THR A 170 16.81 -2.19 12.80
CA THR A 170 17.01 -1.58 14.12
C THR A 170 15.73 -1.33 14.91
N LEU A 171 14.56 -1.71 14.41
CA LEU A 171 13.28 -1.51 15.09
C LEU A 171 13.09 -2.48 16.27
N GLY A 172 13.36 -3.78 16.06
CA GLY A 172 13.11 -4.82 17.07
C GLY A 172 11.63 -5.02 17.38
N GLY A 173 11.32 -5.55 18.57
CA GLY A 173 9.95 -5.84 18.98
C GLY A 173 9.29 -6.92 18.12
N ASN A 174 8.18 -6.58 17.46
CA ASN A 174 7.44 -7.45 16.55
C ASN A 174 7.99 -7.47 15.11
N ILE A 175 9.14 -6.82 14.87
CA ILE A 175 9.79 -6.73 13.56
C ILE A 175 11.01 -7.64 13.52
N HIS A 176 11.00 -8.57 12.57
CA HIS A 176 12.04 -9.57 12.34
C HIS A 176 12.70 -9.34 10.97
N ALA A 177 13.91 -8.80 11.01
CA ALA A 177 14.73 -8.54 9.82
C ALA A 177 15.61 -9.76 9.49
N VAL A 178 15.44 -10.36 8.31
CA VAL A 178 16.16 -11.57 7.89
C VAL A 178 17.02 -11.28 6.66
N ARG A 179 18.34 -11.40 6.83
CA ARG A 179 19.30 -11.38 5.73
C ARG A 179 19.30 -12.72 5.00
N VAL A 180 19.02 -12.66 3.71
CA VAL A 180 19.04 -13.82 2.81
C VAL A 180 20.36 -13.79 2.04
N ASN A 181 21.15 -14.86 2.14
CA ASN A 181 22.35 -15.00 1.32
C ASN A 181 21.95 -15.33 -0.13
N GLY A 182 21.72 -14.28 -0.92
CA GLY A 182 21.16 -14.40 -2.26
C GLY A 182 20.87 -13.06 -2.92
N ILE A 183 20.10 -13.10 -4.01
CA ILE A 183 19.56 -11.93 -4.70
C ILE A 183 18.10 -11.67 -4.31
N PHE A 184 17.57 -10.52 -4.72
CA PHE A 184 16.19 -10.13 -4.41
C PHE A 184 15.16 -11.16 -4.91
N ASP A 185 15.33 -11.70 -6.12
CA ASP A 185 14.41 -12.70 -6.68
C ASP A 185 14.30 -13.94 -5.80
N GLN A 186 15.40 -14.38 -5.19
CA GLN A 186 15.40 -15.51 -4.25
C GLN A 186 14.66 -15.18 -2.96
N CYS A 187 14.71 -13.93 -2.49
CA CYS A 187 13.86 -13.48 -1.38
C CYS A 187 12.37 -13.57 -1.77
N GLN A 188 12.02 -13.16 -2.99
CA GLN A 188 10.64 -13.26 -3.48
C GLN A 188 10.19 -14.71 -3.62
N ASP A 189 11.06 -15.60 -4.08
CA ASP A 189 10.74 -17.02 -4.23
C ASP A 189 10.49 -17.68 -2.87
N LEU A 190 11.28 -17.35 -1.83
CA LEU A 190 10.99 -17.80 -0.46
C LEU A 190 9.61 -17.33 0.03
N VAL A 191 9.24 -16.08 -0.26
CA VAL A 191 7.89 -15.58 0.05
C VAL A 191 6.84 -16.38 -0.71
N LYS A 192 6.98 -16.58 -2.02
CA LYS A 192 6.02 -17.36 -2.82
C LYS A 192 5.87 -18.79 -2.30
N THR A 193 6.98 -19.47 -2.00
CA THR A 193 6.97 -20.81 -1.41
C THR A 193 6.18 -20.86 -0.10
N ALA A 194 6.37 -19.87 0.78
CA ALA A 194 5.57 -19.77 2.00
C ALA A 194 4.08 -19.54 1.73
N PHE A 195 3.73 -18.82 0.66
CA PHE A 195 2.34 -18.62 0.24
C PHE A 195 1.73 -19.81 -0.49
N ASP A 196 2.51 -20.73 -1.02
CA ASP A 196 2.00 -21.96 -1.65
C ASP A 196 1.74 -23.07 -0.62
N ASP A 197 2.38 -23.00 0.55
CA ASP A 197 2.13 -23.90 1.69
C ASP A 197 0.86 -23.49 2.47
N VAL A 198 -0.24 -24.19 2.21
CA VAL A 198 -1.55 -23.92 2.83
C VAL A 198 -1.54 -24.15 4.33
N GLU A 199 -0.90 -25.23 4.79
CA GLU A 199 -0.84 -25.56 6.22
C GLU A 199 -0.03 -24.52 6.98
N PHE A 200 1.12 -24.11 6.44
CA PHE A 200 1.94 -23.05 7.00
C PHE A 200 1.19 -21.72 7.06
N LYS A 201 0.52 -21.32 5.96
CA LYS A 201 -0.28 -20.08 5.91
C LYS A 201 -1.33 -20.02 7.01
N GLU A 202 -2.12 -21.08 7.16
CA GLU A 202 -3.20 -21.14 8.14
C GLU A 202 -2.67 -21.15 9.58
N LYS A 203 -1.56 -21.85 9.82
CA LYS A 203 -0.94 -21.98 11.15
C LYS A 203 -0.45 -20.65 11.71
N ILE A 204 0.14 -19.79 10.88
CA ILE A 204 0.74 -18.52 11.36
C ILE A 204 -0.05 -17.27 10.95
N GLY A 205 -1.19 -17.44 10.29
CA GLY A 205 -1.97 -16.33 9.73
C GLY A 205 -1.14 -15.52 8.72
N LEU A 206 -0.50 -16.20 7.77
CA LEU A 206 0.41 -15.57 6.81
C LEU A 206 -0.34 -14.58 5.91
N ASN A 207 0.16 -13.35 5.83
CA ASN A 207 -0.35 -12.31 4.96
C ASN A 207 0.82 -11.50 4.34
N SER A 208 0.56 -10.79 3.24
CA SER A 208 1.54 -9.97 2.53
C SER A 208 1.19 -8.50 2.64
N ALA A 209 2.22 -7.66 2.81
CA ALA A 209 2.11 -6.20 2.79
C ALA A 209 2.65 -5.56 1.51
N ASN A 210 2.81 -6.35 0.44
CA ASN A 210 3.24 -5.87 -0.88
C ASN A 210 2.08 -5.22 -1.67
N SER A 211 2.39 -4.61 -2.81
CA SER A 211 1.42 -3.94 -3.71
C SER A 211 0.34 -4.87 -4.29
N ILE A 212 0.43 -6.18 -4.04
CA ILE A 212 -0.62 -7.16 -4.35
C ILE A 212 -1.86 -6.98 -3.48
N ASN A 213 -1.72 -6.37 -2.29
CA ASN A 213 -2.83 -6.14 -1.38
C ASN A 213 -3.65 -4.93 -1.85
N ILE A 214 -4.96 -5.10 -2.00
CA ILE A 214 -5.85 -4.05 -2.52
C ILE A 214 -5.79 -2.75 -1.71
N ALA A 215 -5.58 -2.80 -0.39
CA ALA A 215 -5.47 -1.57 0.42
C ALA A 215 -4.25 -0.73 0.05
N ARG A 216 -3.13 -1.37 -0.32
CA ARG A 216 -1.92 -0.67 -0.81
C ARG A 216 -2.23 0.10 -2.08
N LEU A 217 -2.92 -0.54 -3.02
CA LEU A 217 -3.26 0.04 -4.32
C LEU A 217 -4.21 1.23 -4.17
N LEU A 218 -5.30 1.08 -3.41
CA LEU A 218 -6.30 2.15 -3.26
C LEU A 218 -5.75 3.38 -2.51
N ALA A 219 -4.91 3.18 -1.50
CA ALA A 219 -4.26 4.28 -0.79
C ALA A 219 -3.43 5.17 -1.74
N GLN A 220 -2.79 4.57 -2.74
CA GLN A 220 -1.93 5.27 -3.68
C GLN A 220 -2.71 6.17 -4.65
N VAL A 221 -3.99 5.92 -4.89
CA VAL A 221 -4.87 6.78 -5.74
C VAL A 221 -4.90 8.22 -5.21
N THR A 222 -4.85 8.36 -3.88
CA THR A 222 -5.09 9.63 -3.21
C THR A 222 -4.05 10.71 -3.51
N TYR A 223 -2.78 10.33 -3.72
CA TYR A 223 -1.73 11.32 -4.01
C TYR A 223 -1.75 11.81 -5.47
N TYR A 224 -2.42 11.11 -6.39
CA TYR A 224 -2.66 11.65 -7.73
C TYR A 224 -3.63 12.84 -7.68
N PHE A 225 -4.69 12.72 -6.88
CA PHE A 225 -5.59 13.84 -6.61
C PHE A 225 -4.87 14.98 -5.86
N GLU A 226 -3.94 14.65 -4.96
CA GLU A 226 -3.09 15.66 -4.28
C GLU A 226 -2.15 16.39 -5.22
N ALA A 227 -1.57 15.71 -6.19
CA ALA A 227 -0.75 16.38 -7.20
C ALA A 227 -1.59 17.38 -8.01
N VAL A 228 -2.79 16.96 -8.46
CA VAL A 228 -3.67 17.80 -9.27
C VAL A 228 -4.29 18.95 -8.48
N SER A 229 -4.58 18.77 -7.18
CA SER A 229 -5.16 19.83 -6.34
C SER A 229 -4.23 21.03 -6.21
N GLN A 230 -2.91 20.78 -6.19
CA GLN A 230 -1.87 21.79 -6.08
C GLN A 230 -1.62 22.57 -7.38
N LEU A 231 -2.12 22.09 -8.53
CA LEU A 231 -2.02 22.80 -9.80
C LEU A 231 -3.00 23.98 -9.87
N LYS A 232 -2.47 25.15 -10.22
CA LYS A 232 -3.23 26.40 -10.40
C LYS A 232 -3.97 26.49 -11.73
N SER A 233 -3.49 25.81 -12.77
CA SER A 233 -4.07 25.79 -14.12
C SER A 233 -3.62 24.55 -14.89
N GLY A 234 -4.32 24.20 -15.98
CA GLY A 234 -3.93 23.10 -16.87
C GLY A 234 -4.19 21.70 -16.32
N ARG A 235 -5.17 21.57 -15.40
CA ARG A 235 -5.58 20.28 -14.80
C ARG A 235 -6.05 19.26 -15.84
N ASP A 236 -6.53 19.73 -16.99
CA ASP A 236 -6.99 18.94 -18.14
C ASP A 236 -5.86 18.41 -19.03
N LYS A 237 -4.59 18.81 -18.80
CA LYS A 237 -3.43 18.50 -19.65
C LYS A 237 -2.27 17.89 -18.87
N VAL A 238 -2.54 17.33 -17.69
CA VAL A 238 -1.52 16.74 -16.83
C VAL A 238 -0.97 15.46 -17.45
N VAL A 239 0.35 15.29 -17.41
CA VAL A 239 1.04 14.07 -17.81
C VAL A 239 1.85 13.59 -16.61
N PHE A 240 1.56 12.38 -16.14
CA PHE A 240 2.33 11.73 -15.08
C PHE A 240 3.42 10.85 -15.70
N SER A 241 4.66 11.03 -15.26
CA SER A 241 5.77 10.11 -15.52
C SER A 241 6.07 9.37 -14.22
N VAL A 242 5.83 8.06 -14.21
CA VAL A 242 5.90 7.23 -12.98
C VAL A 242 7.05 6.24 -13.10
N PRO A 243 8.09 6.29 -12.24
CA PRO A 243 9.17 5.31 -12.25
C PRO A 243 8.66 3.95 -11.75
N CYS A 244 8.40 3.04 -12.69
CA CYS A 244 7.70 1.79 -12.40
C CYS A 244 8.65 0.61 -12.12
N GLY A 245 8.37 -0.11 -11.03
CA GLY A 245 8.83 -1.49 -10.82
C GLY A 245 7.68 -2.47 -11.01
N ASN A 246 6.95 -2.79 -9.92
CA ASN A 246 5.81 -3.72 -9.92
C ASN A 246 4.48 -3.10 -10.39
N PHE A 247 4.51 -1.96 -11.10
CA PHE A 247 3.36 -1.25 -11.68
C PHE A 247 2.24 -0.75 -10.75
N GLY A 248 2.21 -1.11 -9.45
CA GLY A 248 1.12 -0.70 -8.56
C GLY A 248 0.93 0.81 -8.41
N ASP A 249 2.00 1.61 -8.53
CA ASP A 249 1.92 3.09 -8.52
C ASP A 249 1.17 3.60 -9.75
N LEU A 250 1.63 3.23 -10.95
CA LEU A 250 0.95 3.59 -12.20
C LEU A 250 -0.49 3.08 -12.25
N THR A 251 -0.75 1.85 -11.78
CA THR A 251 -2.12 1.32 -11.69
C THR A 251 -3.00 2.19 -10.80
N ALA A 252 -2.49 2.72 -9.70
CA ALA A 252 -3.25 3.64 -8.84
C ALA A 252 -3.55 4.98 -9.53
N GLY A 253 -2.70 5.44 -10.45
CA GLY A 253 -2.96 6.64 -11.25
C GLY A 253 -3.96 6.44 -12.39
N LEU A 254 -4.23 5.18 -12.77
CA LEU A 254 -5.25 4.83 -13.77
C LEU A 254 -6.65 4.65 -13.15
N ILE A 255 -6.70 4.36 -11.85
CA ILE A 255 -7.93 4.29 -11.05
C ILE A 255 -8.39 5.71 -10.73
#